data_AF-F1L0T7-F1
#
_entry.id   AF-F1L0T7-F1
#
_cell.length_a   1.000
_cell.length_b   1.000
_cell.length_c   1.000
_cell.angle_alpha   90.00
_cell.angle_beta   90.00
_cell.angle_gamma   90.00
#
_symmetry.space_group_name_H-M   'P 1'
#
loop_
_entity.id
_entity.type
_entity.pdbx_description
1 polymer ?
#
loop_
_entity_poly.entity_id
_entity_poly.type
_entity_poly.pdbx_seq_one_letter_code
_entity_poly.pdbx_strand_id
1 'polypeptide(L)'
;MSGLAEYVHLFEDPKDTPPKPIFETKEERRARRRKEKEELLAYKIEQGIATWAPAENPTATTDPYKTLFVARINYETSESKLRREFEQFGKITKLILVHDPNGKPRGYAFIEYQHKENMSG
;
A
#
# COMPACT_ATOMS: atom_id res chain seq x y z
N MET A 1 -4.73 -29.52 -62.11
CA MET A 1 -4.85 -29.43 -60.65
C MET A 1 -4.09 -30.61 -60.07
N SER A 2 -2.84 -30.42 -59.64
CA SER A 2 -2.14 -31.48 -58.88
C SER A 2 -2.64 -31.45 -57.45
N GLY A 3 -2.97 -32.62 -56.90
CA GLY A 3 -3.45 -32.77 -55.54
C GLY A 3 -2.28 -32.91 -54.56
N LEU A 4 -2.56 -32.73 -53.27
CA LEU A 4 -1.57 -32.90 -52.18
C LEU A 4 -0.97 -34.32 -52.10
N ALA A 5 -1.55 -35.30 -52.82
CA ALA A 5 -1.12 -36.70 -52.85
C ALA A 5 0.31 -36.89 -53.38
N GLU A 6 0.77 -36.05 -54.32
CA GLU A 6 2.13 -36.14 -54.86
C GLU A 6 3.19 -35.80 -53.81
N TYR A 7 2.84 -35.05 -52.76
CA TYR A 7 3.78 -34.56 -51.75
C TYR A 7 3.81 -35.42 -50.48
N VAL A 8 3.07 -36.54 -50.44
CA VAL A 8 2.97 -37.42 -49.25
C VAL A 8 4.35 -37.95 -48.81
N HIS A 9 5.29 -38.12 -49.75
CA HIS A 9 6.65 -38.57 -49.48
C HIS A 9 7.56 -37.52 -48.81
N LEU A 10 7.14 -36.26 -48.72
CA LEU A 10 7.88 -35.16 -48.08
C LEU A 10 7.49 -34.94 -46.62
N PHE A 11 6.45 -35.63 -46.11
CA PHE A 11 6.07 -35.54 -44.70
C PHE A 11 7.03 -36.38 -43.84
N GLU A 12 7.50 -35.80 -42.75
CA GLU A 12 8.32 -36.51 -41.75
C GLU A 12 7.53 -37.65 -41.10
N ASP A 13 8.19 -38.77 -40.78
CA ASP A 13 7.57 -39.88 -40.04
C ASP A 13 7.07 -39.33 -38.68
N PRO A 14 5.85 -39.65 -38.24
CA PRO A 14 5.34 -39.24 -36.93
C PRO A 14 6.28 -39.53 -35.74
N LYS A 15 7.21 -40.48 -35.89
CA LYS A 15 8.24 -40.81 -34.89
C LYS A 15 9.40 -39.80 -34.84
N ASP A 16 9.69 -39.15 -35.97
CA ASP A 16 10.75 -38.15 -36.11
C ASP A 16 10.24 -36.73 -35.86
N THR A 17 8.93 -36.57 -35.62
CA THR A 17 8.33 -35.27 -35.30
C THR A 17 8.86 -34.77 -33.96
N PRO A 18 9.48 -33.57 -33.90
CA PRO A 18 9.97 -33.03 -32.64
C PRO A 18 8.81 -32.81 -31.67
N PRO A 19 9.03 -32.99 -30.35
CA PRO A 19 8.01 -32.71 -29.37
C PRO A 19 7.52 -31.28 -29.54
N LYS A 20 6.19 -31.09 -29.49
CA LYS A 20 5.60 -29.76 -29.59
C LYS A 20 6.22 -28.87 -28.51
N PRO A 21 6.72 -27.66 -28.85
CA PRO A 21 7.23 -26.73 -27.85
C PRO A 21 6.13 -26.42 -26.83
N ILE A 22 6.46 -26.57 -25.55
CA ILE A 22 5.54 -26.27 -24.45
C ILE A 22 5.48 -24.75 -24.32
N PHE A 23 4.36 -24.16 -24.74
CA PHE A 23 4.11 -22.74 -24.53
C PHE A 23 3.35 -22.53 -23.24
N GLU A 24 3.74 -21.48 -22.50
CA GLU A 24 2.99 -21.01 -21.34
C GLU A 24 1.55 -20.71 -21.77
N THR A 25 0.59 -21.42 -21.18
CA THR A 25 -0.82 -21.16 -21.37
C THR A 25 -1.19 -19.78 -20.83
N LYS A 26 -2.33 -19.24 -21.27
CA LYS A 26 -2.83 -17.95 -20.74
C LYS A 26 -3.04 -17.99 -19.21
N GLU A 27 -3.37 -19.16 -18.66
CA GLU A 27 -3.58 -19.36 -17.23
C GLU A 27 -2.25 -19.35 -16.46
N GLU A 28 -1.26 -20.11 -16.91
CA GLU A 28 0.10 -20.11 -16.32
C GLU A 28 0.71 -18.70 -16.35
N ARG A 29 0.54 -17.97 -17.47
CA ARG A 29 0.99 -16.57 -17.59
C ARG A 29 0.33 -15.63 -16.59
N ARG A 30 -0.96 -15.85 -16.31
CA ARG A 30 -1.69 -15.07 -15.30
C ARG A 30 -1.24 -15.45 -13.89
N ALA A 31 -1.04 -16.73 -13.62
CA ALA A 31 -0.58 -17.23 -12.33
C ALA A 31 0.83 -16.71 -12.01
N ARG A 32 1.75 -16.76 -12.97
CA ARG A 32 3.11 -16.21 -12.84
C ARG A 32 3.09 -14.70 -12.56
N ARG A 33 2.35 -13.92 -13.34
CA ARG A 33 2.21 -12.46 -13.09
C ARG A 33 1.60 -12.14 -11.73
N ARG A 34 0.66 -12.96 -11.25
CA ARG A 34 0.07 -12.79 -9.91
C ARG A 34 1.12 -13.07 -8.83
N LYS A 35 1.85 -14.18 -8.96
CA LYS A 35 2.93 -14.58 -8.04
C LYS A 35 4.05 -13.54 -8.00
N GLU A 36 4.55 -13.10 -9.15
CA GLU A 36 5.58 -12.04 -9.25
C GLU A 36 5.11 -10.74 -8.58
N LYS A 37 3.83 -10.36 -8.74
CA LYS A 37 3.26 -9.16 -8.10
C LYS A 37 3.12 -9.33 -6.58
N GLU A 38 2.72 -10.52 -6.12
CA GLU A 38 2.63 -10.87 -4.69
C GLU A 38 4.00 -10.85 -4.03
N GLU A 39 5.02 -11.46 -4.66
CA GLU A 39 6.40 -11.43 -4.19
C GLU A 39 6.96 -10.00 -4.14
N LEU A 40 6.70 -9.19 -5.18
CA LEU A 40 7.09 -7.79 -5.19
C LEU A 40 6.40 -6.97 -4.09
N LEU A 41 5.11 -7.23 -3.82
CA LEU A 41 4.38 -6.58 -2.74
C LEU A 41 4.97 -6.97 -1.37
N ALA A 42 5.23 -8.26 -1.17
CA ALA A 42 5.84 -8.77 0.06
C ALA A 42 7.21 -8.12 0.31
N TYR A 43 8.07 -8.07 -0.71
CA TYR A 43 9.36 -7.39 -0.65
C TYR A 43 9.21 -5.90 -0.28
N LYS A 44 8.26 -5.18 -0.90
CA LYS A 44 8.00 -3.77 -0.57
C LYS A 44 7.50 -3.58 0.86
N ILE A 45 6.67 -4.49 1.37
CA ILE A 45 6.20 -4.45 2.76
C ILE A 45 7.37 -4.68 3.71
N GLU A 46 8.21 -5.68 3.47
CA GLU A 46 9.38 -5.99 4.29
C GLU A 46 10.36 -4.82 4.34
N GLN A 47 10.69 -4.23 3.18
CA GLN A 47 11.51 -3.02 3.10
C GLN A 47 10.86 -1.85 3.85
N GLY A 48 9.55 -1.66 3.71
CA GLY A 48 8.79 -0.63 4.42
C GLY A 48 8.85 -0.79 5.94
N ILE A 49 8.74 -2.02 6.45
CA ILE A 49 8.86 -2.32 7.88
C ILE A 49 10.31 -2.09 8.35
N ALA A 50 11.31 -2.57 7.60
CA ALA A 50 12.72 -2.44 7.97
C ALA A 50 13.18 -0.97 8.03
N THR A 51 12.59 -0.10 7.20
CA THR A 51 12.92 1.33 7.14
C THR A 51 11.99 2.21 8.00
N TRP A 52 10.99 1.63 8.67
CA TRP A 52 10.03 2.40 9.46
C TRP A 52 10.59 2.80 10.83
N ALA A 53 11.03 4.06 10.95
CA ALA A 53 11.52 4.67 12.19
C ALA A 53 10.62 5.84 12.64
N PRO A 54 9.48 5.57 13.30
CA PRO A 54 8.53 6.64 13.68
C PRO A 54 9.10 7.62 14.72
N ALA A 55 10.05 7.18 15.55
CA ALA A 55 10.68 8.03 16.57
C ALA A 55 11.59 9.12 15.98
N GLU A 56 12.09 8.93 14.76
CA GLU A 56 12.95 9.90 14.07
C GLU A 56 12.15 10.94 13.28
N ASN A 57 10.82 10.83 13.25
CA ASN A 57 9.97 11.74 12.49
C ASN A 57 9.89 13.11 13.20
N PRO A 58 10.42 14.20 12.59
CA PRO A 58 10.43 15.53 13.22
C PRO A 58 9.03 16.12 13.39
N THR A 59 8.06 15.64 12.61
CA THR A 59 6.68 16.11 12.70
C THR A 59 5.90 15.41 13.80
N ALA A 60 6.36 14.27 14.32
CA ALA A 60 5.64 13.48 15.32
C ALA A 60 5.47 14.22 16.67
N THR A 61 4.53 13.77 17.48
CA THR A 61 4.36 14.24 18.86
C THR A 61 5.48 13.71 19.76
N THR A 62 5.67 14.35 20.91
CA THR A 62 6.81 14.04 21.80
C THR A 62 6.49 12.87 22.71
N ASP A 63 5.33 12.91 23.38
CA ASP A 63 4.90 11.88 24.33
C ASP A 63 3.72 11.07 23.78
N PRO A 64 3.91 9.78 23.44
CA PRO A 64 2.83 8.94 22.92
C PRO A 64 1.73 8.71 23.96
N TYR A 65 2.03 8.77 25.27
CA TYR A 65 1.02 8.60 26.33
C TYR A 65 0.17 9.85 26.57
N LYS A 66 0.53 10.97 25.95
CA LYS A 66 -0.24 12.22 25.94
C LYS A 66 -0.81 12.55 24.57
N THR A 67 -0.66 11.65 23.59
CA THR A 67 -1.08 11.86 22.21
C THR A 67 -2.34 11.08 21.87
N LEU A 68 -3.41 11.79 21.54
CA LEU A 68 -4.63 11.23 20.98
C LEU A 68 -4.50 11.07 19.46
N PHE A 69 -4.90 9.90 18.94
CA PHE A 69 -5.10 9.67 17.51
C PHE A 69 -6.58 9.87 17.16
N VAL A 70 -6.86 10.79 16.24
CA VAL A 70 -8.23 11.10 15.78
C VAL A 70 -8.31 10.78 14.29
N ALA A 71 -9.25 9.92 13.89
CA ALA A 71 -9.43 9.50 12.50
C ALA A 71 -10.86 9.76 12.01
N ARG A 72 -11.08 9.56 10.70
CA ARG A 72 -12.37 9.80 10.01
C ARG A 72 -12.81 11.26 10.08
N ILE A 73 -11.84 12.17 10.07
CA ILE A 73 -12.07 13.61 10.04
C ILE A 73 -12.54 13.99 8.64
N ASN A 74 -13.60 14.81 8.54
CA ASN A 74 -14.02 15.39 7.25
C ASN A 74 -12.86 16.21 6.66
N TYR A 75 -12.55 16.00 5.38
CA TYR A 75 -11.46 16.67 4.65
C TYR A 75 -11.58 18.20 4.60
N GLU A 76 -12.77 18.77 4.80
CA GLU A 76 -12.96 20.22 4.89
C GLU A 76 -12.66 20.79 6.29
N THR A 77 -12.38 19.94 7.28
CA THR A 77 -12.12 20.36 8.66
C THR A 77 -10.72 20.97 8.77
N SER A 78 -10.66 22.22 9.20
CA SER A 78 -9.39 22.90 9.48
C SER A 78 -8.79 22.45 10.82
N GLU A 79 -7.47 22.60 10.95
CA GLU A 79 -6.77 22.45 12.23
C GLU A 79 -7.36 23.36 13.33
N SER A 80 -7.72 24.61 13.00
CA SER A 80 -8.32 25.54 13.95
C SER A 80 -9.66 25.05 14.51
N LYS A 81 -10.47 24.40 13.67
CA LYS A 81 -11.73 23.79 14.10
C LYS A 81 -11.46 22.62 15.03
N LEU A 82 -10.55 21.70 14.67
CA LEU A 82 -10.15 20.60 15.55
C LEU A 82 -9.64 21.10 16.90
N ARG A 83 -8.73 22.08 16.89
CA ARG A 83 -8.20 22.69 18.10
C ARG A 83 -9.33 23.19 19.01
N ARG A 84 -10.27 23.97 18.48
CA ARG A 84 -11.40 24.50 19.25
C ARG A 84 -12.26 23.40 19.88
N GLU A 85 -12.58 22.35 19.12
CA GLU A 85 -13.42 21.26 19.64
C GLU A 85 -12.69 20.38 20.67
N PHE A 86 -11.36 20.27 20.61
CA PHE A 86 -10.58 19.41 21.51
C PHE A 86 -9.96 20.14 22.71
N GLU A 87 -9.85 21.47 22.66
CA GLU A 87 -9.35 22.30 23.77
C GLU A 87 -10.27 22.26 25.00
N GLN A 88 -11.56 21.93 24.83
CA GLN A 88 -12.50 21.78 25.94
C GLN A 88 -12.11 20.66 26.93
N PHE A 89 -11.35 19.66 26.47
CA PHE A 89 -10.91 18.53 27.30
C PHE A 89 -9.59 18.81 28.02
N GLY A 90 -8.87 19.85 27.61
CA GLY A 90 -7.60 20.23 28.22
C GLY A 90 -6.70 21.01 27.29
N LYS A 91 -5.62 21.56 27.84
CA LYS A 91 -4.65 22.34 27.08
C LYS A 91 -3.86 21.46 26.10
N ILE A 92 -3.99 21.77 24.81
CA ILE A 92 -3.27 21.11 23.71
C ILE A 92 -1.88 21.73 23.56
N THR A 93 -0.84 20.90 23.58
CA THR A 93 0.56 21.31 23.33
C THR A 93 0.90 21.26 21.85
N LYS A 94 0.49 20.22 21.14
CA LYS A 94 0.76 20.03 19.71
C LYS A 94 -0.46 19.43 19.00
N LEU A 95 -0.76 19.92 17.80
CA LEU A 95 -1.77 19.35 16.92
C LEU A 95 -1.14 19.16 15.54
N ILE A 96 -1.27 17.97 14.97
CA ILE A 96 -0.73 17.65 13.65
C ILE A 96 -1.87 17.06 12.83
N LEU A 97 -2.42 17.84 11.89
CA LEU A 97 -3.35 17.34 10.87
C LEU A 97 -2.53 16.75 9.71
N VAL A 98 -2.71 15.47 9.43
CA VAL A 98 -1.84 14.78 8.46
C VAL A 98 -2.35 14.96 7.04
N HIS A 99 -1.44 15.39 6.17
CA HIS A 99 -1.66 15.57 4.74
C HIS A 99 -0.82 14.56 3.94
N ASP A 100 -1.24 14.27 2.71
CA ASP A 100 -0.42 13.55 1.74
C ASP A 100 0.70 14.47 1.19
N PRO A 101 1.66 13.94 0.43
CA PRO A 101 2.71 14.76 -0.19
C PRO A 101 2.20 15.84 -1.16
N ASN A 102 0.95 15.74 -1.62
CA ASN A 102 0.29 16.73 -2.49
C ASN A 102 -0.49 17.79 -1.69
N GLY A 103 -0.40 17.77 -0.35
CA GLY A 103 -1.12 18.68 0.54
C GLY A 103 -2.60 18.34 0.76
N LYS A 104 -3.08 17.17 0.31
CA LYS A 104 -4.46 16.73 0.54
C LYS A 104 -4.60 16.13 1.93
N PRO A 105 -5.66 16.47 2.69
CA PRO A 105 -5.87 15.91 4.03
C PRO A 105 -6.08 14.39 3.96
N ARG A 106 -5.42 13.64 4.85
CA ARG A 106 -5.60 12.18 4.97
C ARG A 106 -6.77 11.79 5.88
N GLY A 107 -7.42 12.76 6.51
CA GLY A 107 -8.57 12.53 7.39
C GLY A 107 -8.22 11.99 8.78
N TYR A 108 -6.99 12.21 9.24
CA TYR A 108 -6.59 11.90 10.61
C TYR A 108 -5.59 12.94 11.17
N ALA A 109 -5.55 13.05 12.49
CA ALA A 109 -4.70 13.98 13.22
C ALA A 109 -4.15 13.34 14.50
N PHE A 110 -3.05 13.92 14.99
CA PHE A 110 -2.48 13.63 16.31
C PHE A 110 -2.62 14.87 17.19
N ILE A 111 -3.12 14.71 18.41
CA ILE A 111 -3.33 15.79 19.37
C ILE A 111 -2.59 15.45 20.66
N GLU A 112 -1.54 16.20 20.97
CA GLU A 112 -0.78 16.07 22.22
C GLU A 112 -1.34 17.03 23.27
N TYR A 113 -1.69 16.51 24.44
CA TYR A 113 -2.13 17.31 25.59
C TYR A 113 -0.96 17.60 26.54
N GLN A 114 -1.11 18.65 27.36
CA GLN A 114 -0.14 18.98 28.40
C GLN A 114 -0.08 17.90 29.50
N HIS A 115 -1.24 17.32 29.85
CA HIS A 115 -1.38 16.33 30.91
C HIS A 115 -2.07 15.07 30.37
N LYS A 116 -1.60 13.90 30.81
CA LYS A 116 -2.16 12.60 30.41
C LYS A 116 -3.62 12.44 30.85
N GLU A 117 -3.97 12.98 32.01
CA GLU A 117 -5.33 12.91 32.59
C GLU A 117 -6.39 13.48 31.65
N ASN A 118 -6.00 14.45 30.80
CA ASN A 118 -6.90 15.08 29.83
C ASN A 118 -7.29 14.15 28.66
N MET A 119 -6.61 13.00 28.49
CA MET A 119 -6.95 12.00 27.48
C MET A 119 -7.99 10.96 27.97
N SER A 120 -8.11 10.79 29.28
CA SER A 120 -8.99 9.81 29.91
C SER A 120 -10.21 10.52 30.48
N GLY A 121 -11.31 10.51 29.73
CA GLY A 121 -12.64 10.84 30.26
C GLY A 121 -13.18 9.75 31.15
#